data_AF-L7LWG6-F1
#
_entry.id   AF-L7LWG6-F1
#
_cell.length_a   1.000
_cell.length_b   1.000
_cell.length_c   1.000
_cell.angle_alpha   90.00
_cell.angle_beta   90.00
_cell.angle_gamma   90.00
#
_symmetry.space_group_name_H-M   'P 1'
#
loop_
_entity.id
_entity.type
_entity.pdbx_description
1 polymer ?
#
loop_
_entity_poly.entity_id
_entity_poly.type
_entity_poly.pdbx_seq_one_letter_code
_entity_poly.pdbx_strand_id
1 'polypeptide(L)'
;MSAARVPNWALLVTAYSYQWGYRKGSDIANADALSRSPLPEQEDEPEEVHFVSVPDTLSARQIRTETRKDKVLSKVLLFTKNRWPSNVTDEALIEYFRRRSELSVEQQCVT
;
A
#
# COMPACT_ATOMS: atom_id res chain seq x y z
N MET A 1 -11.56 4.48 21.71
CA MET A 1 -10.69 4.09 20.58
C MET A 1 -11.35 4.56 19.31
N SER A 2 -10.79 5.60 18.66
CA SER A 2 -11.14 6.01 17.29
C SER A 2 -9.90 6.65 16.66
N ALA A 3 -9.03 5.82 16.08
CA ALA A 3 -7.78 6.23 15.42
C ALA A 3 -7.79 5.93 13.91
N ALA A 4 -8.97 5.83 13.30
CA ALA A 4 -9.11 5.41 11.89
C ALA A 4 -8.82 6.52 10.86
N ARG A 5 -8.39 7.72 11.27
CA ARG A 5 -8.11 8.87 10.36
C ARG A 5 -6.62 9.13 10.09
N VAL A 6 -5.74 8.40 10.76
CA VAL A 6 -4.28 8.53 10.61
C VAL A 6 -3.67 7.81 9.39
N PRO A 7 -4.28 6.77 8.75
CA PRO A 7 -3.56 5.97 7.75
C PRO A 7 -2.99 6.76 6.57
N ASN A 8 -3.74 7.72 6.02
CA ASN A 8 -3.35 8.42 4.79
C ASN A 8 -2.24 9.45 5.02
N TRP A 9 -2.20 10.05 6.21
CA TRP A 9 -1.15 11.02 6.57
C TRP A 9 0.13 10.34 7.01
N ALA A 10 0.11 9.05 7.35
CA ALA A 10 1.28 8.34 7.87
C ALA A 10 2.48 8.41 6.93
N LEU A 11 2.30 8.15 5.63
CA LEU A 11 3.40 8.20 4.65
C LEU A 11 4.03 9.60 4.60
N LEU A 12 3.19 10.64 4.50
CA LEU A 12 3.65 12.03 4.42
C LEU A 12 4.32 12.47 5.72
N VAL A 13 3.77 12.09 6.88
CA VAL A 13 4.32 12.39 8.20
C VAL A 13 5.63 11.62 8.45
N THR A 14 5.83 10.44 7.87
CA THR A 14 7.09 9.69 8.00
C THR A 14 8.22 10.25 7.15
N ALA A 15 7.92 11.02 6.10
CA ALA A 15 8.94 11.58 5.23
C ALA A 15 9.78 12.69 5.88
N TYR A 16 9.36 13.21 7.04
CA TYR A 16 10.08 14.30 7.73
C TYR A 16 10.16 14.07 9.24
N SER A 17 11.11 14.75 9.88
CA SER A 17 11.26 14.74 11.33
C SER A 17 10.45 15.87 11.96
N TYR A 18 9.42 15.54 12.73
CA TYR A 18 8.53 16.50 13.38
C TYR A 18 8.65 16.47 14.91
N GLN A 19 8.44 17.63 15.53
CA GLN A 19 8.15 17.74 16.95
C GLN A 19 6.74 18.28 17.13
N TRP A 20 5.90 17.50 17.80
CA TRP A 20 4.52 17.89 18.07
C TRP A 20 4.47 18.80 19.29
N GLY A 21 3.81 19.94 19.15
CA GLY A 21 3.62 20.90 20.24
C GLY A 21 2.30 21.61 20.11
N TYR A 22 1.62 21.80 21.24
CA TYR A 22 0.41 22.62 21.29
C TYR A 22 0.76 24.10 21.10
N ARG A 23 -0.04 24.81 20.31
CA ARG A 23 -0.03 26.28 20.22
C ARG A 23 -1.43 26.81 20.47
N LYS A 24 -1.54 27.91 21.22
CA LYS A 24 -2.82 28.55 21.50
C LYS A 24 -3.37 29.20 20.24
N GLY A 25 -4.69 29.28 20.13
CA GLY A 25 -5.38 29.87 18.98
C GLY A 25 -4.92 31.31 18.66
N SER A 26 -4.60 32.09 19.70
CA SER A 26 -4.05 33.44 19.56
C SER A 26 -2.73 33.50 18.79
N ASP A 27 -1.97 32.41 18.80
CA ASP A 27 -0.60 32.35 18.27
C ASP A 27 -0.55 31.73 16.87
N ILE A 28 -1.73 31.40 16.31
CA ILE A 28 -1.89 30.79 14.98
C ILE A 28 -2.94 31.53 14.13
N ALA A 29 -3.13 32.82 14.37
CA ALA A 29 -4.15 33.64 13.72
C ALA A 29 -4.07 33.60 12.18
N ASN A 30 -2.85 33.48 11.63
CA ASN A 30 -2.63 33.28 10.20
C ASN A 30 -3.21 31.94 9.70
N ALA A 31 -2.98 30.84 10.42
CA ALA A 31 -3.52 29.54 10.06
C ALA A 31 -5.05 29.51 10.24
N ASP A 32 -5.57 30.12 11.32
CA ASP A 32 -7.01 30.23 11.55
C ASP A 32 -7.69 31.03 10.43
N ALA A 33 -7.15 32.19 10.04
CA ALA A 33 -7.68 33.01 8.95
C ALA A 33 -7.66 32.28 7.60
N LEU A 34 -6.55 31.60 7.26
CA LEU A 34 -6.45 30.86 5.99
C LEU A 34 -7.37 29.65 5.95
N SER A 35 -7.48 28.89 7.04
CA SER A 35 -8.36 27.72 7.10
C SER A 35 -9.85 28.06 7.01
N ARG A 36 -10.22 29.31 7.33
CA ARG A 36 -11.61 29.82 7.30
C ARG A 36 -11.88 30.74 6.11
N SER A 37 -10.87 31.02 5.27
CA SER A 37 -11.05 31.94 4.16
C SER A 37 -12.00 31.31 3.13
N PRO A 38 -13.08 31.99 2.74
CA PRO A 38 -13.99 31.48 1.73
C PRO A 38 -13.23 31.31 0.41
N LEU A 39 -13.36 30.14 -0.20
CA LEU A 39 -12.81 29.90 -1.54
C LEU A 39 -13.78 30.50 -2.59
N PRO A 40 -13.26 31.14 -3.65
CA PRO A 40 -14.08 31.82 -4.66
C PRO A 40 -14.94 30.87 -5.50
N GLU A 41 -14.54 29.61 -5.63
CA GLU A 41 -15.29 28.53 -6.26
C GLU A 41 -15.04 27.25 -5.45
N GLN A 42 -16.12 26.65 -4.95
CA GLN A 42 -16.06 25.33 -4.34
C GLN A 42 -16.37 24.34 -5.45
N GLU A 43 -15.34 23.90 -6.20
CA GLU A 43 -15.46 22.60 -6.84
C GLU A 43 -15.56 21.61 -5.68
N ASP A 44 -16.74 21.02 -5.51
CA ASP A 44 -16.88 19.81 -4.72
C ASP A 44 -16.10 18.71 -5.47
N GLU A 45 -14.77 18.79 -5.46
CA GLU A 45 -13.98 17.60 -5.70
C GLU A 45 -14.45 16.63 -4.61
N PRO A 46 -15.02 15.47 -4.99
CA PRO A 46 -15.22 14.45 -3.99
C PRO A 46 -13.86 14.24 -3.37
N GLU A 47 -13.73 14.54 -2.08
CA GLU A 47 -12.59 14.10 -1.30
C GLU A 47 -12.68 12.58 -1.39
N GLU A 48 -12.05 12.02 -2.44
CA GLU A 48 -12.07 10.60 -2.73
C GLU A 48 -11.10 10.02 -1.72
N VAL A 49 -11.57 9.98 -0.48
CA VAL A 49 -10.97 9.25 0.60
C VAL A 49 -11.12 7.81 0.16
N HIS A 50 -10.16 7.33 -0.61
CA HIS A 50 -9.90 5.92 -0.76
C HIS A 50 -9.64 5.42 0.66
N PHE A 51 -10.71 4.99 1.32
CA PHE A 51 -10.61 4.06 2.41
C PHE A 51 -10.03 2.81 1.76
N VAL A 52 -8.70 2.76 1.69
CA VAL A 52 -8.00 1.48 1.74
C VAL A 52 -8.39 0.95 3.12
N SER A 53 -9.53 0.25 3.17
CA SER A 53 -9.82 -0.68 4.24
C SER A 53 -8.57 -1.52 4.29
N VAL A 54 -7.73 -1.28 5.30
CA VAL A 54 -6.52 -2.07 5.51
C VAL A 54 -7.09 -3.47 5.67
N PRO A 55 -7.00 -4.35 4.66
CA PRO A 55 -7.54 -5.68 4.81
C PRO A 55 -6.85 -6.29 6.03
N ASP A 56 -7.54 -7.17 6.75
CA ASP A 56 -6.95 -7.92 7.85
C ASP A 56 -5.50 -8.26 7.50
N THR A 57 -4.56 -7.69 8.26
CA THR A 57 -3.16 -7.68 7.86
C THR A 57 -2.69 -9.12 7.72
N LEU A 58 -2.57 -9.60 6.48
CA LEU A 58 -2.13 -10.96 6.23
C LEU A 58 -0.66 -11.07 6.62
N SER A 59 -0.38 -11.94 7.58
CA SER A 59 1.00 -12.22 7.94
C SER A 59 1.70 -12.94 6.79
N ALA A 60 3.00 -12.69 6.61
CA ALA A 60 3.81 -13.43 5.64
C ALA A 60 3.73 -14.95 5.85
N ARG A 61 3.51 -15.41 7.09
CA ARG A 61 3.26 -16.82 7.38
C ARG A 61 1.97 -17.35 6.75
N GLN A 62 0.88 -16.59 6.80
CA GLN A 62 -0.39 -16.95 6.15
C GLN A 62 -0.21 -16.99 4.64
N ILE A 63 0.36 -15.92 4.07
CA ILE A 63 0.62 -15.82 2.62
C ILE A 63 1.45 -17.02 2.16
N ARG A 64 2.60 -17.27 2.80
CA ARG A 64 3.45 -18.43 2.51
C ARG A 64 2.68 -19.76 2.53
N THR A 65 1.79 -19.94 3.49
CA THR A 65 1.04 -21.19 3.65
C THR A 65 0.04 -21.37 2.51
N GLU A 66 -0.67 -20.31 2.14
CA GLU A 66 -1.66 -20.35 1.07
C GLU A 66 -0.99 -20.39 -0.32
N THR A 67 0.09 -19.63 -0.56
CA THR A 67 0.91 -19.71 -1.78
C THR A 67 1.43 -21.13 -2.03
N ARG A 68 1.82 -21.86 -0.98
CA ARG A 68 2.27 -23.26 -1.11
C ARG A 68 1.15 -24.23 -1.47
N LYS A 69 -0.09 -23.95 -1.06
CA LYS A 69 -1.26 -24.79 -1.39
C LYS A 69 -1.78 -24.50 -2.79
N ASP A 70 -1.65 -23.26 -3.25
CA ASP A 70 -2.09 -22.86 -4.58
C ASP A 70 -1.24 -23.52 -5.68
N LYS A 71 -1.90 -24.12 -6.67
CA LYS A 71 -1.26 -24.91 -7.74
C LYS A 71 -0.45 -24.06 -8.72
N VAL A 72 -0.81 -22.79 -8.89
CA VAL A 72 -0.15 -21.87 -9.81
C VAL A 72 0.97 -21.16 -9.07
N LEU A 73 0.66 -20.51 -7.94
CA LEU A 73 1.61 -19.72 -7.19
C LEU A 73 2.75 -20.55 -6.59
N SER A 74 2.52 -21.83 -6.25
CA SER A 74 3.61 -22.72 -5.85
C SER A 74 4.62 -22.98 -6.97
N LYS A 75 4.17 -23.07 -8.23
CA LYS A 75 5.05 -23.16 -9.41
C LYS A 75 5.76 -21.83 -9.67
N VAL A 76 5.04 -20.71 -9.57
CA VAL A 76 5.63 -19.35 -9.71
C VAL A 76 6.74 -19.15 -8.68
N LEU A 77 6.49 -19.51 -7.42
CA LEU A 77 7.48 -19.46 -6.33
C LEU A 77 8.72 -20.30 -6.65
N LEU A 78 8.53 -21.52 -7.16
CA LEU A 78 9.63 -22.41 -7.54
C LEU A 78 10.45 -21.83 -8.70
N PHE A 79 9.80 -21.36 -9.75
CA PHE A 79 10.47 -20.81 -10.93
C PHE A 79 11.19 -19.49 -10.64
N THR A 80 10.63 -18.66 -9.77
CA THR A 80 11.23 -17.38 -9.38
C THR A 80 12.47 -17.59 -8.50
N LYS A 81 12.48 -18.59 -7.60
CA LYS A 81 13.69 -18.93 -6.83
C LYS A 81 14.78 -19.60 -7.66
N ASN A 82 14.37 -20.43 -8.60
CA ASN A 82 15.29 -21.21 -9.41
C ASN A 82 15.50 -20.47 -10.73
N ARG A 83 14.89 -20.98 -11.80
CA ARG A 83 14.82 -20.33 -13.10
C ARG A 83 13.50 -20.67 -13.75
N TRP A 84 12.98 -19.72 -14.50
CA TRP A 84 11.84 -19.95 -15.38
C TRP A 84 12.24 -20.81 -16.58
N PRO A 85 11.34 -21.68 -17.08
CA PRO A 85 11.55 -22.40 -18.33
C PRO A 85 11.61 -21.42 -19.51
N SER A 86 12.25 -21.82 -20.61
CA SER A 86 12.43 -20.94 -21.79
C SER A 86 11.11 -20.56 -22.48
N ASN A 87 10.08 -21.40 -22.35
CA ASN A 87 8.74 -21.16 -22.85
C ASN A 87 7.72 -21.75 -21.86
N VAL A 88 6.58 -21.09 -21.70
CA VAL A 88 5.46 -21.49 -20.87
C VAL A 88 4.20 -21.51 -21.73
N THR A 89 3.58 -22.68 -21.85
CA THR A 89 2.30 -22.88 -22.57
C THR A 89 1.09 -22.93 -21.65
N ASP A 90 1.31 -23.06 -20.34
CA ASP A 90 0.24 -23.05 -19.33
C ASP A 90 -0.32 -21.63 -19.19
N GLU A 91 -1.57 -21.42 -19.63
CA GLU A 91 -2.23 -20.11 -19.65
C GLU A 91 -2.22 -19.41 -18.28
N ALA A 92 -2.32 -20.18 -17.20
CA ALA A 92 -2.30 -19.64 -15.83
C ALA A 92 -0.94 -19.07 -15.43
N LEU A 93 0.13 -19.42 -16.14
CA LEU A 93 1.51 -18.99 -15.87
C LEU A 93 2.04 -17.97 -16.87
N ILE A 94 1.36 -17.75 -18.00
CA ILE A 94 1.82 -16.85 -19.07
C ILE A 94 2.06 -15.44 -18.55
N GLU A 95 1.15 -14.90 -17.74
CA GLU A 95 1.26 -13.53 -17.26
C GLU A 95 2.40 -13.35 -16.25
N TYR A 96 2.61 -14.34 -15.39
CA TYR A 96 3.77 -14.37 -14.49
C TYR A 96 5.09 -14.52 -15.25
N PHE A 97 5.10 -15.35 -16.31
CA PHE A 97 6.30 -15.55 -17.14
C PHE A 97 6.70 -14.28 -17.90
N ARG A 98 5.73 -13.49 -18.38
CA ARG A 98 5.99 -12.19 -19.02
C ARG A 98 6.68 -11.21 -18.08
N ARG A 99 6.27 -11.19 -16.81
CA ARG A 99 6.81 -10.31 -15.77
C ARG A 99 7.88 -10.96 -14.91
N ARG A 100 8.45 -12.09 -15.33
CA ARG A 100 9.36 -12.91 -14.51
C ARG A 100 10.59 -12.18 -13.98
N SER A 101 11.02 -11.11 -14.64
CA SER A 101 12.14 -10.27 -14.22
C SER A 101 11.77 -9.27 -13.12
N GLU A 102 10.48 -9.02 -12.92
CA GLU A 102 9.94 -8.15 -11.88
C GLU A 102 9.58 -8.96 -10.62
N LEU A 103 9.49 -10.28 -10.72
CA LEU A 103 9.15 -11.17 -9.61
C LEU A 103 10.38 -11.45 -8.74
N SER A 104 10.15 -11.43 -7.44
CA SER A 104 11.14 -11.73 -6.40
C SER A 104 10.53 -12.67 -5.35
N VAL A 105 11.38 -13.19 -4.45
CA VAL A 105 10.91 -14.06 -3.37
C VAL A 105 11.44 -13.59 -2.03
N GLU A 106 10.54 -13.12 -1.18
CA GLU A 106 10.83 -12.68 0.18
C GLU A 106 10.03 -13.52 1.18
N GLN A 107 10.69 -13.99 2.25
CA GLN A 107 10.05 -14.81 3.30
C GLN A 107 9.27 -16.05 2.78
N GLN A 108 9.63 -16.56 1.59
CA GLN A 108 8.93 -17.63 0.86
C GLN A 108 7.56 -17.23 0.27
N CYS A 109 7.33 -15.93 0.12
CA CYS A 109 6.23 -15.34 -0.62
C CYS A 109 6.77 -14.79 -1.95
N VAL A 110 5.96 -14.82 -3.01
CA VAL A 110 6.29 -14.16 -4.28
C VAL A 110 5.89 -12.69 -4.16
N THR A 111 6.80 -11.79 -4.51
CA THR A 111 6.65 -10.33 -4.43
C THR A 111 6.97 -9.67 -5.76
#